data_AF-A0A9P5MMG7-F1
#
_entry.id   AF-A0A9P5MMG7-F1
#
_cell.length_a   1.000
_cell.length_b   1.000
_cell.length_c   1.000
_cell.angle_alpha   90.00
_cell.angle_beta   90.00
_cell.angle_gamma   90.00
#
_symmetry.space_group_name_H-M   'P 1'
#
loop_
_entity.id
_entity.type
_entity.pdbx_description
1 polymer ?
#
loop_
_entity_poly.entity_id
_entity_poly.type
_entity_poly.pdbx_seq_one_letter_code
_entity_poly.pdbx_strand_id
1 'polypeptide(L)'
;MKEFTEAWVGEHFRGCFEAVHYTGQFERKEFLQTLAGLKAVNKKLEKIEVLQSIGAVLLVDDSLENATTCVTDPKPVPVLLFGPWPWNRHRSYARNEPGSLDFLSYDERRARGLDSQADAISDSELPNGMQRAQNWDEVVQAVKKSFPA
;
A
#
# COMPACT_ATOMS: atom_id res chain seq x y z
N MET A 1 1.93 -20.32 1.35
CA MET A 1 2.30 -18.93 0.99
C MET A 1 3.30 -18.36 1.99
N LYS A 2 2.96 -18.29 3.30
CA LYS A 2 3.87 -17.85 4.38
C LYS A 2 5.28 -18.47 4.32
N GLU A 3 5.36 -19.79 4.45
CA GLU A 3 6.63 -20.54 4.52
C GLU A 3 7.48 -20.35 3.26
N PHE A 4 6.82 -20.24 2.10
CA PHE A 4 7.50 -19.98 0.83
C PHE A 4 8.10 -18.57 0.78
N THR A 5 7.35 -17.55 1.20
CA THR A 5 7.84 -16.17 1.29
C THR A 5 9.02 -16.06 2.26
N GLU A 6 8.92 -16.66 3.44
CA GLU A 6 10.00 -16.69 4.44
C GLU A 6 11.27 -17.38 3.91
N ALA A 7 11.13 -18.53 3.25
CA ALA A 7 12.26 -19.23 2.67
C ALA A 7 12.96 -18.39 1.58
N TRP A 8 12.18 -17.79 0.67
CA TRP A 8 12.71 -16.96 -0.41
C TRP A 8 13.42 -15.70 0.12
N VAL A 9 12.84 -15.02 1.12
CA VAL A 9 13.47 -13.86 1.77
C VAL A 9 14.75 -14.27 2.50
N GLY A 10 14.73 -15.40 3.22
CA GLY A 10 15.90 -15.91 3.93
C GLY A 10 17.06 -16.30 3.01
N GLU A 11 16.74 -16.77 1.80
CA GLU A 11 17.74 -17.13 0.78
C GLU A 11 18.36 -15.90 0.11
N HIS A 12 17.54 -14.92 -0.30
CA HIS A 12 18.00 -13.81 -1.14
C HIS A 12 18.37 -12.53 -0.37
N PHE A 13 17.86 -12.33 0.85
CA PHE A 13 18.01 -11.09 1.62
C PHE A 13 18.42 -11.35 3.07
N ARG A 14 19.32 -12.32 3.26
CA ARG A 14 19.78 -12.73 4.59
C ARG A 14 20.39 -11.55 5.35
N GLY A 15 19.84 -11.28 6.54
CA GLY A 15 20.31 -10.20 7.43
C GLY A 15 19.81 -8.81 7.07
N CYS A 16 18.98 -8.66 6.03
CA CYS A 16 18.38 -7.37 5.67
C CYS A 16 17.10 -7.04 6.44
N PHE A 17 16.36 -8.06 6.89
CA PHE A 17 15.07 -7.90 7.55
C PHE A 17 15.11 -8.47 8.97
N GLU A 18 14.57 -7.72 9.94
CA GLU A 18 14.44 -8.16 11.34
C GLU A 18 13.20 -9.03 11.56
N ALA A 19 12.09 -8.70 10.89
CA ALA A 19 10.81 -9.40 11.02
C ALA A 19 10.02 -9.40 9.71
N VAL A 20 9.15 -10.41 9.54
CA VAL A 20 8.19 -10.50 8.43
C VAL A 20 6.78 -10.49 9.01
N HIS A 21 5.97 -9.53 8.56
CA HIS A 21 4.57 -9.38 8.97
C HIS A 21 3.65 -9.66 7.79
N TYR A 22 2.48 -10.25 8.08
CA TYR A 22 1.52 -10.65 7.06
C TYR A 22 0.19 -9.91 7.24
N THR A 23 -0.39 -9.44 6.14
CA THR A 23 -1.66 -8.69 6.09
C THR A 23 -2.61 -9.30 5.05
N GLY A 24 -3.84 -8.76 4.95
CA GLY A 24 -4.76 -9.10 3.87
C GLY A 24 -5.52 -10.42 4.06
N GLN A 25 -5.00 -11.54 3.53
CA GLN A 25 -5.66 -12.86 3.63
C GLN A 25 -5.64 -13.46 5.03
N PHE A 26 -4.84 -12.89 5.93
CA PHE A 26 -4.72 -13.33 7.31
C PHE A 26 -5.70 -12.53 8.18
N GLU A 27 -6.63 -13.26 8.79
CA GLU A 27 -7.68 -12.68 9.61
C GLU A 27 -7.26 -12.66 11.08
N ARG A 28 -7.52 -11.55 11.77
CA ARG A 28 -7.44 -11.46 13.22
C ARG A 28 -8.85 -11.65 13.79
N LYS A 29 -8.97 -12.48 14.83
CA LYS A 29 -10.21 -12.56 15.61
C LYS A 29 -10.32 -11.32 16.49
N GLU A 30 -11.31 -10.50 16.22
CA GLU A 30 -11.76 -9.42 17.10
C GLU A 30 -13.09 -9.82 17.75
N PHE A 31 -13.37 -9.34 18.95
CA PHE A 31 -14.65 -9.58 19.62
C PHE A 31 -15.45 -8.28 19.64
N LEU A 32 -16.54 -8.24 18.88
CA LEU A 32 -17.46 -7.11 18.87
C LEU A 32 -18.56 -7.32 19.90
N GLN A 33 -18.82 -6.29 20.69
CA GLN A 33 -19.96 -6.26 21.60
C GLN A 33 -21.25 -6.11 20.77
N THR A 34 -22.18 -7.06 20.95
CA THR A 34 -23.52 -7.01 20.35
C THR A 34 -24.58 -7.03 21.45
N LEU A 35 -25.85 -6.79 21.08
CA LEU A 35 -26.99 -6.92 21.99
C LEU A 35 -27.12 -8.34 22.58
N ALA A 36 -26.56 -9.36 21.91
CA ALA A 36 -26.56 -10.75 22.35
C ALA A 36 -25.24 -11.17 23.05
N GLY A 37 -24.34 -10.22 23.35
CA GLY A 37 -23.02 -10.48 23.95
C GLY A 37 -21.86 -10.32 22.98
N LEU A 38 -20.66 -10.78 23.37
CA LEU A 38 -19.45 -10.69 22.55
C LEU A 38 -19.50 -11.70 21.39
N LYS A 39 -19.37 -11.20 20.16
CA LYS A 39 -19.29 -12.03 18.96
C LYS A 39 -17.88 -11.94 18.37
N ALA A 40 -17.24 -13.09 18.17
CA ALA A 40 -15.99 -13.15 17.41
C ALA A 40 -16.27 -12.83 15.93
N VAL A 41 -15.56 -11.87 15.39
CA VAL A 41 -15.52 -11.52 13.97
C VAL A 41 -14.10 -11.61 13.46
N ASN A 42 -13.97 -12.04 12.22
CA ASN A 42 -12.69 -12.05 11.54
C ASN A 42 -12.53 -10.72 10.82
N LYS A 43 -11.51 -9.95 11.20
CA LYS A 43 -11.14 -8.70 10.55
C LYS A 43 -9.83 -8.90 9.81
N LYS A 44 -9.77 -8.42 8.56
CA LYS A 44 -8.52 -8.39 7.81
C LYS A 44 -7.59 -7.36 8.45
N LEU A 45 -6.36 -7.78 8.71
CA LEU A 45 -5.34 -6.88 9.24
C LEU A 45 -4.84 -5.99 8.11
N GLU A 46 -5.02 -4.69 8.26
CA GLU A 46 -4.58 -3.68 7.30
C GLU A 46 -3.10 -3.32 7.52
N LYS A 47 -2.42 -2.84 6.46
CA LYS A 47 -0.99 -2.47 6.55
C LYS A 47 -0.75 -1.38 7.58
N ILE A 48 -1.61 -0.36 7.63
CA ILE A 48 -1.47 0.74 8.58
C ILE A 48 -1.50 0.27 10.04
N GLU A 49 -2.33 -0.72 10.37
CA GLU A 49 -2.42 -1.29 11.72
C GLU A 49 -1.10 -1.99 12.11
N VAL A 50 -0.49 -2.72 11.18
CA VAL A 50 0.83 -3.33 11.40
C VAL A 50 1.89 -2.25 11.61
N LEU A 51 1.96 -1.26 10.72
CA LEU A 51 2.96 -0.18 10.79
C LEU A 51 2.88 0.57 12.12
N GLN A 52 1.67 0.91 12.57
CA GLN A 52 1.47 1.56 13.86
C GLN A 52 1.88 0.67 15.03
N SER A 53 1.63 -0.65 14.95
CA SER A 53 1.96 -1.60 16.03
C SER A 53 3.46 -1.79 16.23
N ILE A 54 4.25 -1.69 15.15
CA ILE A 54 5.71 -1.83 15.19
C ILE A 54 6.43 -0.48 15.35
N GLY A 55 5.70 0.63 15.46
CA GLY A 55 6.28 1.97 15.54
C GLY A 55 7.01 2.39 14.27
N ALA A 56 6.54 1.95 13.11
CA ALA A 56 7.15 2.31 11.83
C ALA A 56 7.11 3.83 11.60
N VAL A 57 8.25 4.38 11.17
CA VAL A 57 8.40 5.81 10.87
C VAL A 57 8.28 6.14 9.38
N LEU A 58 8.35 5.11 8.53
CA LEU A 58 8.27 5.21 7.08
C LEU A 58 7.82 3.87 6.49
N LEU A 59 7.01 3.92 5.43
CA LEU A 59 6.69 2.79 4.57
C LEU A 59 7.28 3.00 3.17
N VAL A 60 7.84 1.95 2.57
CA VAL A 60 8.15 1.89 1.13
C VAL A 60 7.22 0.86 0.50
N ASP A 61 6.37 1.28 -0.43
CA ASP A 61 5.32 0.45 -1.03
C ASP A 61 5.09 0.88 -2.47
N ASP A 62 4.69 -0.03 -3.35
CA ASP A 62 4.39 0.27 -4.75
C ASP A 62 2.89 0.42 -5.01
N SER A 63 2.04 0.16 -4.02
CA SER A 63 0.59 0.28 -4.14
C SER A 63 0.10 1.67 -3.74
N LEU A 64 -0.45 2.42 -4.70
CA LEU A 64 -1.02 3.74 -4.45
C LEU A 64 -2.17 3.72 -3.42
N GLU A 65 -3.00 2.66 -3.43
CA GLU A 65 -4.10 2.50 -2.47
C GLU A 65 -3.58 2.33 -1.05
N ASN A 66 -2.67 1.37 -0.84
CA ASN A 66 -2.06 1.16 0.47
C ASN A 66 -1.35 2.42 0.96
N ALA A 67 -0.62 3.09 0.08
CA ALA A 67 0.06 4.34 0.38
C ALA A 67 -0.94 5.41 0.82
N THR A 68 -2.05 5.57 0.09
CA THR A 68 -3.11 6.54 0.40
C THR A 68 -3.71 6.25 1.77
N THR A 69 -4.10 5.00 2.04
CA THR A 69 -4.63 4.60 3.35
C THR A 69 -3.68 4.96 4.49
N CYS A 70 -2.38 4.73 4.31
CA CYS A 70 -1.39 4.99 5.36
C CYS A 70 -1.18 6.48 5.64
N VAL A 71 -1.23 7.35 4.62
CA VAL A 71 -1.00 8.80 4.80
C VAL A 71 -2.27 9.57 5.18
N THR A 72 -3.45 9.01 4.93
CA THR A 72 -4.74 9.63 5.31
C THR A 72 -5.31 9.11 6.64
N ASP A 73 -4.69 8.12 7.27
CA ASP A 73 -5.10 7.62 8.57
C ASP A 73 -4.99 8.71 9.66
N PRO A 74 -5.84 8.72 10.71
CA PRO A 74 -5.72 9.66 11.82
C PRO A 74 -4.35 9.67 12.50
N LYS A 75 -3.63 8.54 12.49
CA LYS A 75 -2.23 8.45 12.89
C LYS A 75 -1.40 8.02 11.67
N PRO A 76 -1.07 8.97 10.78
CA PRO A 76 -0.51 8.65 9.48
C PRO A 76 0.93 8.17 9.58
N VAL A 77 1.32 7.30 8.65
CA VAL A 77 2.72 6.88 8.44
C VAL A 77 3.16 7.40 7.07
N PRO A 78 4.26 8.17 6.98
CA PRO A 78 4.76 8.65 5.69
C PRO A 78 5.11 7.50 4.74
N VAL A 79 4.93 7.72 3.44
CA VAL A 79 5.12 6.69 2.42
C VAL A 79 6.01 7.18 1.29
N LEU A 80 6.99 6.35 0.91
CA LEU A 80 7.67 6.43 -0.37
C LEU A 80 6.97 5.49 -1.35
N LEU A 81 6.24 6.06 -2.31
CA LEU A 81 5.55 5.32 -3.37
C LEU A 81 6.59 4.88 -4.41
N PHE A 82 6.95 3.61 -4.35
CA PHE A 82 8.09 3.05 -5.05
C PHE A 82 7.77 2.65 -6.50
N GLY A 83 8.69 3.03 -7.38
CA GLY A 83 8.75 2.63 -8.77
C GLY A 83 7.92 3.51 -9.71
N PRO A 84 8.25 3.54 -11.01
CA PRO A 84 7.52 4.29 -12.02
C PRO A 84 6.40 3.44 -12.64
N TRP A 85 5.76 2.57 -11.88
CA TRP A 85 4.90 1.51 -12.42
C TRP A 85 3.53 2.03 -12.88
N PRO A 86 2.97 1.49 -13.98
CA PRO A 86 1.65 1.93 -14.45
C PRO A 86 0.54 1.81 -13.39
N TRP A 87 0.57 0.79 -12.53
CA TRP A 87 -0.46 0.57 -11.51
C TRP A 87 -0.42 1.58 -10.35
N ASN A 88 0.72 2.23 -10.12
CA ASN A 88 0.85 3.22 -9.04
C ASN A 88 0.66 4.67 -9.51
N ARG A 89 0.33 4.83 -10.80
CA ARG A 89 0.00 6.11 -11.43
C ARG A 89 -1.49 6.38 -11.46
N HIS A 90 -2.32 5.35 -11.35
CA HIS A 90 -3.76 5.47 -11.51
C HIS A 90 -4.47 5.08 -10.21
N ARG A 91 -5.51 5.82 -9.83
CA ARG A 91 -6.44 5.37 -8.80
C ARG A 91 -7.24 4.20 -9.37
N SER A 92 -7.38 3.14 -8.59
CA SER A 92 -8.43 2.17 -8.84
C SER A 92 -9.76 2.78 -8.44
N TYR A 93 -10.74 2.73 -9.34
CA TYR A 93 -12.10 3.15 -9.07
C TYR A 93 -12.86 1.96 -8.48
N ALA A 94 -13.33 2.11 -7.24
CA ALA A 94 -13.92 1.07 -6.41
C ALA A 94 -14.64 -0.03 -7.21
N ARG A 95 -14.23 -1.28 -6.96
CA ARG A 95 -14.72 -2.52 -7.61
C ARG A 95 -16.25 -2.70 -7.57
N ASN A 96 -16.97 -1.90 -6.78
CA ASN A 96 -18.40 -2.05 -6.53
C ASN A 96 -19.27 -1.03 -7.29
N GLU A 97 -18.70 -0.17 -8.12
CA GLU A 97 -19.48 0.76 -8.95
C GLU A 97 -19.68 0.21 -10.36
N PRO A 98 -20.91 -0.13 -10.77
CA PRO A 98 -21.21 -0.50 -12.16
C PRO A 98 -20.80 0.64 -13.10
N GLY A 99 -19.94 0.34 -14.08
CA GLY A 99 -19.39 1.34 -14.99
C GLY A 99 -18.06 1.96 -14.56
N SER A 100 -17.45 1.46 -13.47
CA SER A 100 -16.08 1.82 -13.08
C SER A 100 -15.10 1.61 -14.25
N LEU A 101 -14.18 2.57 -14.44
CA LEU A 101 -13.14 2.51 -15.45
C LEU A 101 -12.20 1.30 -15.26
N ASP A 102 -12.19 0.70 -14.07
CA ASP A 102 -11.39 -0.49 -13.75
C ASP A 102 -11.87 -1.75 -14.47
N PHE A 103 -13.14 -1.79 -14.91
CA PHE A 103 -13.67 -2.92 -15.68
C PHE A 103 -13.43 -2.77 -17.18
N LEU A 104 -12.96 -1.62 -17.65
CA LEU A 104 -12.66 -1.42 -19.05
C LEU A 104 -11.40 -2.19 -19.42
N SER A 105 -11.52 -3.01 -20.45
CA SER A 105 -10.37 -3.59 -21.13
C SER A 105 -9.47 -2.49 -21.73
N TYR A 106 -8.25 -2.87 -22.07
CA TYR A 106 -7.29 -1.97 -22.71
C TYR A 106 -7.85 -1.32 -23.99
N ASP A 107 -8.53 -2.09 -24.84
CA ASP A 107 -9.09 -1.59 -26.10
C ASP A 107 -10.27 -0.63 -25.87
N GLU A 108 -11.12 -0.90 -24.87
CA GLU A 108 -12.22 0.00 -24.49
C GLU A 108 -11.71 1.33 -23.93
N ARG A 109 -10.63 1.31 -23.14
CA ARG A 109 -9.98 2.54 -22.65
C ARG A 109 -9.42 3.36 -23.81
N ARG A 110 -8.70 2.72 -24.74
CA ARG A 110 -8.15 3.39 -25.92
C ARG A 110 -9.23 4.01 -26.80
N ALA A 111 -10.32 3.28 -27.04
CA ALA A 111 -11.45 3.78 -27.85
C ALA A 111 -12.13 5.01 -27.23
N ARG A 112 -12.04 5.20 -25.91
CA ARG A 112 -12.58 6.34 -25.17
C ARG A 112 -11.59 7.50 -25.01
N GLY A 113 -10.37 7.40 -25.55
CA GLY A 113 -9.31 8.39 -25.34
C GLY A 113 -8.77 8.42 -23.92
N LEU A 114 -9.06 7.39 -23.11
CA LEU A 114 -8.51 7.18 -21.77
C LEU A 114 -7.15 6.49 -21.93
N ASP A 115 -6.15 7.24 -22.41
CA ASP A 115 -4.79 6.72 -22.48
C ASP A 115 -4.12 6.76 -21.10
N SER A 116 -3.10 5.92 -20.92
CA SER A 116 -2.44 5.71 -19.62
C SER A 116 -1.65 6.91 -19.08
N GLN A 117 -1.70 8.06 -19.76
CA GLN A 117 -1.01 9.29 -19.37
C GLN A 117 -2.01 10.37 -18.96
N ALA A 118 -3.14 10.49 -19.65
CA ALA A 118 -4.17 11.48 -19.32
C ALA A 118 -4.82 11.24 -17.94
N ASP A 119 -4.94 9.97 -17.52
CA ASP A 119 -5.56 9.59 -16.24
C ASP A 119 -4.54 9.39 -15.10
N ALA A 120 -3.26 9.68 -15.34
CA ALA A 120 -2.20 9.49 -14.35
C ALA A 120 -2.18 10.62 -13.32
N ILE A 121 -2.08 10.25 -12.04
CA ILE A 121 -2.02 11.17 -10.92
C ILE A 121 -0.62 11.77 -10.84
N SER A 122 -0.58 13.09 -10.98
CA SER A 122 0.64 13.87 -10.85
C SER A 122 1.14 13.92 -9.40
N ASP A 123 2.42 14.25 -9.22
CA ASP A 123 3.01 14.37 -7.88
C ASP A 123 2.35 15.47 -7.03
N SER A 124 1.81 16.52 -7.67
CA SER A 124 1.05 17.58 -7.00
C SER A 124 -0.31 17.14 -6.45
N GLU A 125 -0.83 16.01 -6.92
CA GLU A 125 -2.11 15.45 -6.48
C GLU A 125 -1.94 14.38 -5.40
N LEU A 126 -0.70 14.05 -5.02
CA LEU A 126 -0.44 13.11 -3.95
C LEU A 126 -0.77 13.74 -2.59
N PRO A 127 -1.39 12.99 -1.66
CA PRO A 127 -1.64 13.48 -0.32
C PRO A 127 -0.34 13.85 0.41
N ASN A 128 -0.43 14.81 1.34
CA ASN A 128 0.67 15.15 2.23
C ASN A 128 1.20 13.90 2.96
N GLY A 129 2.52 13.77 3.05
CA GLY A 129 3.17 12.59 3.63
C GLY A 129 3.45 11.46 2.63
N MET A 130 3.04 11.60 1.36
CA MET A 130 3.41 10.70 0.28
C MET A 130 4.41 11.37 -0.66
N GLN A 131 5.47 10.64 -1.02
CA GLN A 131 6.45 11.08 -2.03
C GLN A 131 6.77 9.91 -2.97
N ARG A 132 6.91 10.16 -4.28
CA ARG A 132 7.40 9.11 -5.20
C ARG A 132 8.90 8.88 -5.04
N ALA A 133 9.32 7.63 -5.25
CA ALA A 133 10.71 7.24 -5.44
C ALA A 133 10.79 6.28 -6.62
N GLN A 134 11.45 6.66 -7.71
CA GLN A 134 11.47 5.88 -8.95
C GLN A 134 12.33 4.63 -8.84
N ASN A 135 13.34 4.65 -7.97
CA ASN A 135 14.32 3.59 -7.81
C ASN A 135 14.84 3.56 -6.37
N TRP A 136 15.69 2.58 -6.07
CA TRP A 136 16.19 2.38 -4.71
C TRP A 136 17.17 3.46 -4.26
N ASP A 137 17.92 4.08 -5.17
CA ASP A 137 18.82 5.19 -4.82
C ASP A 137 18.03 6.39 -4.31
N GLU A 138 16.91 6.71 -4.94
CA GLU A 138 15.99 7.76 -4.47
C GLU A 138 15.38 7.43 -3.10
N VAL A 139 15.05 6.16 -2.84
CA VAL A 139 14.60 5.71 -1.51
C VAL A 139 15.68 6.00 -0.46
N VAL A 140 16.92 5.58 -0.71
CA VAL A 140 18.04 5.78 0.21
C VAL A 140 18.31 7.28 0.43
N GLN A 141 18.26 8.10 -0.61
CA GLN A 141 18.42 9.55 -0.49
C GLN A 141 17.31 10.19 0.35
N ALA A 142 16.06 9.80 0.12
CA ALA A 142 14.92 10.29 0.89
C ALA A 142 15.03 9.91 2.37
N VAL A 143 15.42 8.67 2.68
CA VAL A 143 15.63 8.21 4.06
C VAL A 143 16.74 9.01 4.75
N LYS A 144 17.90 9.18 4.10
CA LYS A 144 19.02 9.96 4.67
C LYS A 144 18.66 11.42 4.94
N LYS A 145 17.81 12.01 4.10
CA LYS A 145 17.32 13.38 4.28
C LYS A 145 16.34 13.49 5.46
N SER A 146 15.46 12.51 5.61
CA SER A 146 14.41 12.52 6.65
C SER A 146 14.91 12.09 8.02
N PHE A 147 15.93 11.23 8.07
CA PHE A 147 16.50 10.67 9.30
C PHE A 147 18.03 10.87 9.32
N PRO A 148 18.50 12.11 9.55
CA PRO A 148 19.93 12.37 9.70
C PRO A 148 20.48 11.62 10.92
N ALA A 149 21.73 11.17 10.80
CA ALA A 149 22.46 10.50 11.87
C ALA A 149 22.78 11.44 13.04
#